data_AF-A0A958S0Z4-F1
#
_entry.id   AF-A0A958S0Z4-F1
#
_cell.length_a   1.000
_cell.length_b   1.000
_cell.length_c   1.000
_cell.angle_alpha   90.00
_cell.angle_beta   90.00
_cell.angle_gamma   90.00
#
_symmetry.space_group_name_H-M   'P 1'
#
loop_
_entity.id
_entity.type
_entity.pdbx_description
1 polymer ?
#
loop_
_entity_poly.entity_id
_entity_poly.type
_entity_poly.pdbx_seq_one_letter_code
_entity_poly.pdbx_strand_id
1 'polypeptide(L)'
;MRTFKIFMLLVMTLPFVTLTSCSSDDDGGGGGNAPSGTLVAKVDGTSYESWEISSSATIANNGQNLIIIASNSDGNAFSFTIWGYNGVGTYDLDGSVLGTVNVASYSETAVDLNNPQNSTTEIWQAPYDNSMVGSLSVSEET
;
A
#
# COMPACT_ATOMS: atom_id res chain seq x y z
N MET A 1 -36.57 -46.47 14.45
CA MET A 1 -35.13 -46.39 14.80
C MET A 1 -34.18 -46.36 13.60
N ARG A 2 -34.57 -46.74 12.37
CA ARG A 2 -33.68 -46.67 11.19
C ARG A 2 -33.66 -45.28 10.51
N THR A 3 -34.78 -44.57 10.50
CA THR A 3 -34.90 -43.21 9.91
C THR A 3 -34.19 -42.12 10.72
N PHE A 4 -34.18 -42.24 12.06
CA PHE A 4 -33.49 -41.28 12.94
C PHE A 4 -31.96 -41.36 12.81
N LYS A 5 -31.41 -42.54 12.52
CA LYS A 5 -29.97 -42.75 12.30
C LYS A 5 -29.49 -42.18 10.96
N ILE A 6 -30.35 -42.17 9.94
CA ILE A 6 -30.06 -41.59 8.62
C ILE A 6 -30.06 -40.06 8.70
N PHE A 7 -30.96 -39.46 9.47
CA PHE A 7 -31.01 -38.02 9.68
C PHE A 7 -29.78 -37.49 10.45
N MET A 8 -29.31 -38.21 11.47
CA MET A 8 -28.09 -37.87 12.21
C MET A 8 -26.81 -38.05 11.37
N LEU A 9 -26.80 -39.01 10.43
CA LEU A 9 -25.66 -39.24 9.53
C LEU A 9 -25.54 -38.13 8.46
N LEU A 10 -26.66 -37.59 7.97
CA LEU A 10 -26.65 -36.51 6.98
C LEU A 10 -26.13 -35.18 7.55
N VAL A 11 -26.38 -34.92 8.84
CA VAL A 11 -25.98 -33.66 9.52
C VAL A 11 -24.49 -33.62 9.87
N MET A 12 -23.81 -34.78 9.98
CA MET A 12 -22.38 -34.85 10.33
C MET A 12 -21.41 -34.67 9.15
N THR A 13 -21.87 -34.79 7.90
CA THR A 13 -21.00 -34.71 6.71
C THR A 13 -21.00 -33.32 6.03
N LEU A 14 -21.75 -32.36 6.57
CA LEU A 14 -21.95 -31.03 5.99
C LEU A 14 -20.90 -29.94 6.32
N PRO A 15 -19.93 -30.06 7.26
CA PRO A 15 -19.07 -28.91 7.58
C PRO A 15 -17.77 -28.78 6.77
N PHE A 16 -17.52 -29.54 5.70
CA PHE A 16 -16.20 -29.58 5.05
C PHE A 16 -16.00 -28.74 3.78
N VAL A 17 -16.88 -27.81 3.43
CA VAL A 17 -16.80 -27.08 2.13
C VAL A 17 -16.48 -25.59 2.23
N THR A 18 -16.30 -24.99 3.42
CA THR A 18 -16.35 -23.50 3.50
C THR A 18 -15.10 -22.77 3.94
N LEU A 19 -13.87 -23.24 3.68
CA LEU A 19 -12.68 -22.40 3.87
C LEU A 19 -11.63 -22.61 2.76
N THR A 20 -12.02 -22.34 1.51
CA THR A 20 -11.05 -21.81 0.52
C THR A 20 -11.39 -20.32 0.35
N SER A 21 -11.08 -19.52 1.37
CA SER A 21 -10.96 -18.07 1.15
C SER A 21 -9.58 -17.85 0.55
N CYS A 22 -9.46 -18.17 -0.74
CA CYS A 22 -8.54 -17.43 -1.59
C CYS A 22 -9.20 -16.06 -1.74
N SER A 23 -8.69 -15.05 -1.05
CA SER A 23 -8.95 -13.65 -1.41
C SER A 23 -8.27 -13.43 -2.76
N SER A 24 -8.95 -13.78 -3.84
CA SER A 24 -8.46 -13.60 -5.22
C SER A 24 -9.19 -12.47 -5.94
N ASP A 25 -9.71 -11.49 -5.20
CA ASP A 25 -10.73 -10.59 -5.73
C ASP A 25 -10.36 -9.09 -5.80
N ASP A 26 -9.15 -8.63 -5.50
CA ASP A 26 -8.88 -7.17 -5.58
C ASP A 26 -7.45 -6.74 -5.99
N ASP A 27 -6.63 -7.61 -6.59
CA ASP A 27 -5.29 -7.20 -7.09
C ASP A 27 -5.34 -6.40 -8.41
N GLY A 28 -6.53 -6.05 -8.88
CA GLY A 28 -6.77 -5.21 -10.04
C GLY A 28 -7.38 -3.88 -9.63
N GLY A 29 -6.66 -3.08 -8.83
CA GLY A 29 -7.10 -1.75 -8.43
C GLY A 29 -7.45 -0.90 -9.65
N GLY A 30 -8.75 -0.74 -9.91
CA GLY A 30 -9.24 0.24 -10.88
C GLY A 30 -8.68 1.61 -10.50
N GLY A 31 -8.16 2.35 -11.48
CA GLY A 31 -7.49 3.64 -11.27
C GLY A 31 -8.20 4.46 -10.21
N GLY A 32 -7.49 4.76 -9.12
CA GLY A 32 -8.06 5.47 -7.98
C GLY A 32 -8.66 6.80 -8.44
N ASN A 33 -9.76 7.22 -7.83
CA ASN A 33 -10.46 8.46 -8.20
C ASN A 33 -9.74 9.72 -7.67
N ALA A 34 -8.42 9.66 -7.52
CA ALA A 34 -7.58 10.76 -7.07
C ALA A 34 -7.50 11.85 -8.16
N PRO A 35 -7.61 13.13 -7.80
CA PRO A 35 -7.30 14.21 -8.72
C PRO A 35 -5.91 14.06 -9.34
N SER A 36 -5.75 14.49 -10.59
CA SER A 36 -4.45 14.50 -11.25
C SER A 36 -3.42 15.24 -10.41
N GLY A 37 -2.21 14.68 -10.32
CA GLY A 37 -1.11 15.26 -9.54
C GLY A 37 -1.27 15.12 -8.02
N THR A 38 -2.23 14.36 -7.50
CA THR A 38 -2.40 14.13 -6.05
C THR A 38 -2.32 12.65 -5.69
N LEU A 39 -2.07 12.38 -4.41
CA LEU A 39 -2.17 11.08 -3.79
C LEU A 39 -3.32 11.10 -2.78
N VAL A 40 -4.26 10.17 -2.94
CA VAL A 40 -5.35 9.96 -1.99
C VAL A 40 -5.14 8.62 -1.30
N ALA A 41 -5.19 8.61 0.03
CA ALA A 41 -4.99 7.42 0.84
C ALA A 41 -5.88 7.44 2.09
N LYS A 42 -5.88 6.33 2.82
CA LYS A 42 -6.38 6.26 4.19
C LYS A 42 -5.28 5.73 5.09
N VAL A 43 -4.96 6.46 6.15
CA VAL A 43 -4.02 6.04 7.20
C VAL A 43 -4.81 5.88 8.48
N ASP A 44 -4.81 4.66 9.03
CA ASP A 44 -5.59 4.31 10.23
C ASP A 44 -7.05 4.79 10.18
N GLY A 45 -7.69 4.63 9.01
CA GLY A 45 -9.07 5.07 8.75
C GLY A 45 -9.25 6.57 8.50
N THR A 46 -8.23 7.40 8.71
CA THR A 46 -8.24 8.83 8.42
C THR A 46 -7.90 9.08 6.96
N SER A 47 -8.73 9.88 6.27
CA SER A 47 -8.46 10.26 4.87
C SER A 47 -7.24 11.18 4.78
N TYR A 48 -6.39 10.89 3.79
CA TYR A 48 -5.25 11.71 3.40
C TYR A 48 -5.42 12.12 1.94
N GLU A 49 -5.10 13.37 1.64
CA GLU A 49 -4.95 13.89 0.28
C GLU A 49 -3.73 14.80 0.26
N SER A 50 -2.82 14.55 -0.69
CA SER A 50 -1.66 15.42 -0.90
C SER A 50 -2.02 16.66 -1.71
N TRP A 51 -1.17 17.66 -1.68
CA TRP A 51 -1.31 18.82 -2.55
C TRP A 51 -0.58 18.60 -3.87
N GLU A 52 -1.19 19.03 -4.97
CA GLU A 52 -0.61 18.92 -6.32
C GLU A 52 0.81 19.51 -6.39
N ILE A 53 1.02 20.69 -5.80
CA ILE A 53 2.32 21.38 -5.82
C ILE A 53 3.43 20.66 -5.05
N SER A 54 3.07 19.83 -4.07
CA SER A 54 4.00 19.06 -3.26
C SER A 54 3.90 17.56 -3.53
N SER A 55 3.43 17.22 -4.73
CA SER A 55 3.35 15.87 -5.23
C SER A 55 4.12 15.73 -6.53
N SER A 56 4.86 14.64 -6.68
CA SER A 56 5.59 14.36 -7.89
C SER A 56 5.81 12.86 -8.07
N ALA A 57 5.90 12.45 -9.33
CA ALA A 57 6.39 11.15 -9.76
C ALA A 57 7.57 11.40 -10.69
N THR A 58 8.78 11.07 -10.26
CA THR A 58 10.03 11.39 -10.96
C THR A 58 10.75 10.11 -11.34
N ILE A 59 11.01 9.95 -12.63
CA ILE A 59 11.89 8.90 -13.13
C ILE A 59 13.34 9.39 -13.03
N ALA A 60 14.14 8.69 -12.24
CA ALA A 60 15.52 9.03 -11.92
C ALA A 60 16.50 7.95 -12.40
N ASN A 61 17.80 8.22 -12.25
CA ASN A 61 18.89 7.27 -12.53
C ASN A 61 18.81 6.65 -13.93
N ASN A 62 18.63 7.48 -14.96
CA ASN A 62 18.52 7.06 -16.37
C ASN A 62 17.35 6.08 -16.63
N GLY A 63 16.22 6.24 -15.96
CA GLY A 63 15.04 5.39 -16.16
C GLY A 63 14.90 4.25 -15.16
N GLN A 64 15.92 3.99 -14.34
CA GLN A 64 15.97 2.80 -13.51
C GLN A 64 15.14 2.90 -12.23
N ASN A 65 14.74 4.12 -11.84
CA ASN A 65 14.02 4.33 -10.59
C ASN A 65 12.81 5.22 -10.82
N LEU A 66 11.70 4.90 -10.16
CA LEU A 66 10.58 5.81 -9.98
C LEU A 66 10.55 6.25 -8.52
N ILE A 67 10.60 7.57 -8.29
CA ILE A 67 10.48 8.19 -6.97
C ILE A 67 9.18 8.98 -6.95
N ILE A 68 8.29 8.64 -6.01
CA ILE A 68 7.06 9.39 -5.78
C ILE A 68 7.18 10.07 -4.43
N ILE A 69 6.83 11.35 -4.37
CA ILE A 69 6.72 12.11 -3.13
C ILE A 69 5.37 12.80 -3.17
N ALA A 70 4.64 12.76 -2.07
CA ALA A 70 3.34 13.40 -1.95
C ALA A 70 3.17 13.89 -0.52
N SER A 71 3.11 15.20 -0.30
CA SER A 71 2.89 15.79 1.02
C SER A 71 1.70 16.74 1.06
N ASN A 72 1.23 17.08 2.27
CA ASN A 72 0.22 18.11 2.49
C ASN A 72 0.65 19.11 3.58
N SER A 73 -0.22 20.08 3.92
CA SER A 73 0.07 21.08 4.96
C SER A 73 -0.01 20.57 6.39
N ASP A 74 -0.57 19.38 6.60
CA ASP A 74 -0.79 18.84 7.95
C ASP A 74 0.50 18.22 8.54
N GLY A 75 1.61 18.29 7.80
CA GLY A 75 2.89 17.69 8.16
C GLY A 75 3.01 16.23 7.72
N ASN A 76 2.07 15.76 6.89
CA ASN A 76 1.97 14.36 6.49
C ASN A 76 2.52 14.17 5.07
N ALA A 77 3.31 13.12 4.87
CA ALA A 77 3.90 12.82 3.58
C ALA A 77 4.00 11.33 3.31
N PHE A 78 3.77 10.95 2.06
CA PHE A 78 4.13 9.67 1.50
C PHE A 78 5.37 9.80 0.62
N SER A 79 6.21 8.77 0.63
CA SER A 79 7.26 8.59 -0.36
C SER A 79 7.32 7.15 -0.83
N PHE A 80 7.50 6.95 -2.12
CA PHE A 80 7.71 5.64 -2.72
C PHE A 80 8.99 5.68 -3.54
N THR A 81 9.78 4.63 -3.45
CA THR A 81 10.95 4.41 -4.31
C THR A 81 10.84 3.01 -4.91
N ILE A 82 10.62 2.98 -6.21
CA ILE A 82 10.62 1.76 -7.02
C ILE A 82 11.95 1.67 -7.74
N TRP A 83 12.64 0.55 -7.56
CA TRP A 83 13.91 0.25 -8.19
C TRP A 83 13.71 -0.74 -9.34
N GLY A 84 14.52 -0.61 -10.39
CA GLY A 84 14.32 -1.39 -11.61
C GLY A 84 13.01 -1.05 -12.32
N TYR A 85 12.58 0.21 -12.23
CA TYR A 85 11.37 0.68 -12.88
C TYR A 85 11.44 0.46 -14.40
N ASN A 86 10.36 -0.07 -14.97
CA ASN A 86 10.27 -0.46 -16.38
C ASN A 86 8.92 -0.05 -17.01
N GLY A 87 8.32 1.02 -16.50
CA GLY A 87 7.04 1.54 -16.98
C GLY A 87 5.82 0.94 -16.28
N VAL A 88 4.70 0.90 -17.01
CA VAL A 88 3.41 0.34 -16.57
C VAL A 88 3.58 -1.09 -16.05
N GLY A 89 3.08 -1.35 -14.85
CA GLY A 89 3.21 -2.63 -14.18
C GLY A 89 2.99 -2.54 -12.68
N THR A 90 3.09 -3.69 -12.02
CA THR A 90 2.96 -3.83 -10.57
C THR A 90 4.33 -4.14 -9.96
N TYR A 91 4.66 -3.42 -8.90
CA TYR A 91 5.94 -3.46 -8.20
C TYR A 91 5.70 -3.81 -6.75
N ASP A 92 6.14 -4.99 -6.33
CA ASP A 92 5.90 -5.48 -4.98
C ASP A 92 6.79 -4.77 -3.95
N LEU A 93 6.21 -4.49 -2.79
CA LEU A 93 6.91 -4.08 -1.57
C LEU A 93 7.22 -5.35 -0.76
N ASP A 94 8.26 -6.07 -1.19
CA ASP A 94 8.66 -7.36 -0.62
C ASP A 94 10.07 -7.31 -0.02
N GLY A 95 10.14 -7.42 1.31
CA GLY A 95 11.40 -7.41 2.04
C GLY A 95 12.16 -8.73 2.00
N SER A 96 11.56 -9.79 1.44
CA SER A 96 12.22 -11.10 1.26
C SER A 96 13.15 -11.15 0.05
N VAL A 97 13.07 -10.16 -0.85
CA VAL A 97 13.89 -10.06 -2.06
C VAL A 97 15.36 -9.82 -1.69
N LEU A 98 16.23 -10.70 -2.21
CA LEU A 98 17.68 -10.57 -2.06
C LEU A 98 18.21 -9.51 -3.05
N GLY A 99 18.30 -8.26 -2.61
CA GLY A 99 18.86 -7.18 -3.42
C GLY A 99 18.22 -5.83 -3.14
N THR A 100 17.91 -5.09 -4.20
CA THR A 100 17.26 -3.79 -4.09
C THR A 100 15.76 -3.96 -3.85
N VAL A 101 15.29 -3.44 -2.72
CA VAL A 101 13.91 -3.56 -2.26
C VAL A 101 13.15 -2.28 -2.62
N ASN A 102 11.94 -2.42 -3.17
CA ASN A 102 11.03 -1.28 -3.34
C ASN A 102 10.53 -0.84 -1.97
N VAL A 103 10.50 0.47 -1.74
CA VAL A 103 10.19 1.02 -0.43
C VAL A 103 9.03 2.00 -0.54
N ALA A 104 8.11 1.92 0.42
CA ALA A 104 7.14 2.96 0.70
C ALA A 104 7.36 3.49 2.12
N SER A 105 7.16 4.78 2.32
CA SER A 105 7.13 5.38 3.65
C SER A 105 5.97 6.35 3.78
N TYR A 106 5.51 6.47 5.02
CA TYR A 106 4.59 7.49 5.47
C TYR A 106 5.23 8.20 6.65
N SER A 107 5.13 9.52 6.71
CA SER A 107 5.65 10.31 7.81
C SER A 107 4.63 11.32 8.31
N GLU A 108 4.61 11.54 9.61
CA GLU A 108 3.82 12.57 10.27
C GLU A 108 4.77 13.51 11.02
N THR A 109 4.66 14.80 10.78
CA THR A 109 5.48 15.82 11.45
C THR A 109 4.61 16.71 12.32
N ALA A 110 4.77 16.57 13.65
CA ALA A 110 4.19 17.49 14.61
C ALA A 110 5.09 18.74 14.74
N VAL A 111 4.65 19.84 14.14
CA VAL A 111 5.38 21.12 14.15
C VAL A 111 5.13 21.89 15.44
N ASP A 112 6.20 22.20 16.17
CA ASP A 112 6.13 23.16 17.29
C ASP A 112 6.34 24.58 16.74
N LEU A 113 5.25 25.32 16.58
CA LEU A 113 5.28 26.70 16.07
C LEU A 113 5.96 27.69 17.02
N ASN A 114 6.06 27.37 18.31
CA ASN A 114 6.68 28.24 19.32
C ASN A 114 8.19 27.95 19.45
N ASN A 115 8.61 26.72 19.16
CA ASN A 115 10.01 26.34 19.06
C ASN A 115 10.22 25.31 17.96
N PRO A 116 10.48 25.74 16.71
CA PRO A 116 10.62 24.83 15.57
C PRO A 116 11.67 23.72 15.74
N GLN A 117 12.69 23.94 16.58
CA GLN A 117 13.73 22.94 16.88
C GLN A 117 13.21 21.75 17.71
N ASN A 118 12.05 21.88 18.35
CA ASN A 118 11.40 20.82 19.13
C ASN A 118 10.36 20.02 18.31
N SER A 119 10.20 20.29 17.02
CA SER A 119 9.29 19.53 16.17
C SER A 119 9.72 18.06 16.12
N THR A 120 8.74 17.16 16.01
CA THR A 120 8.99 15.72 15.95
C THR A 120 8.45 15.14 14.66
N THR A 121 9.12 14.13 14.12
CA THR A 121 8.68 13.40 12.93
C THR A 121 8.70 11.91 13.22
N GLU A 122 7.56 11.27 13.03
CA GLU A 122 7.43 9.81 13.03
C GLU A 122 7.42 9.31 11.59
N ILE A 123 8.06 8.16 11.35
CA ILE A 123 8.16 7.56 10.02
C ILE A 123 7.85 6.08 10.12
N TRP A 124 6.90 5.63 9.31
CA TRP A 124 6.60 4.23 9.06
C TRP A 124 7.10 3.85 7.68
N GLN A 125 7.69 2.67 7.56
CA GLN A 125 8.28 2.20 6.32
C GLN A 125 7.87 0.76 6.04
N ALA A 126 7.61 0.49 4.77
CA ALA A 126 7.31 -0.82 4.22
C ALA A 126 8.27 -1.16 3.08
N PRO A 127 8.75 -2.41 2.97
CA PRO A 127 8.62 -3.49 3.94
C PRO A 127 9.49 -3.27 5.19
N TYR A 128 9.01 -3.72 6.36
CA TYR A 128 9.75 -3.63 7.63
C TYR A 128 10.53 -4.91 7.96
N ASP A 129 10.03 -6.06 7.51
CA ASP A 129 10.63 -7.38 7.71
C ASP A 129 10.73 -8.13 6.37
N ASN A 130 11.19 -9.39 6.42
CA ASN A 130 11.35 -10.24 5.24
C ASN A 130 9.99 -10.82 4.78
N SER A 131 9.02 -9.95 4.52
CA SER A 131 7.72 -10.33 3.97
C SER A 131 7.23 -9.35 2.92
N MET A 132 6.30 -9.82 2.09
CA MET A 132 5.56 -9.00 1.13
C MET A 132 4.37 -8.35 1.84
N VAL A 133 4.34 -7.01 1.84
CA VAL A 133 3.36 -6.22 2.62
C VAL A 133 2.48 -5.32 1.75
N GLY A 134 2.71 -5.31 0.43
CA GLY A 134 1.89 -4.55 -0.51
C GLY A 134 2.53 -4.47 -1.88
N SER A 135 1.93 -3.67 -2.75
CA SER A 135 2.42 -3.44 -4.11
C SER A 135 2.05 -2.02 -4.57
N LEU A 136 2.85 -1.46 -5.47
CA LEU A 136 2.54 -0.23 -6.21
C LEU A 136 2.25 -0.59 -7.67
N SER A 137 1.07 -0.22 -8.16
CA SER A 137 0.70 -0.42 -9.56
C SER A 137 0.73 0.90 -10.33
N VAL A 138 1.48 0.94 -11.41
CA VAL A 138 1.51 2.04 -12.37
C VAL A 138 0.65 1.64 -13.57
N SER A 139 -0.47 2.35 -13.76
CA SER A 139 -1.42 2.08 -14.85
C SER A 139 -1.08 2.81 -16.15
N GLU A 140 -0.44 3.97 -16.05
CA GLU A 140 -0.04 4.80 -17.18
C GLU A 140 1.18 5.66 -16.84
N GLU A 141 1.91 6.06 -17.86
CA GLU A 141 3.03 7.02 -17.80
C GLU A 141 2.84 8.00 -18.96
N THR A 142 2.82 9.30 -18.66
CA THR A 142 2.50 10.39 -19.60
C THR A 142 3.63 11.38 -19.75
#